data_AF-A0A956LH45-F1
#
_entry.id   AF-A0A956LH45-F1
#
_cell.length_a   1.000
_cell.length_b   1.000
_cell.length_c   1.000
_cell.angle_alpha   90.00
_cell.angle_beta   90.00
_cell.angle_gamma   90.00
#
_symmetry.space_group_name_H-M   'P 1'
#
loop_
_entity.id
_entity.type
_entity.pdbx_description
1 polymer ?
#
loop_
_entity_poly.entity_id
_entity_poly.type
_entity_poly.pdbx_seq_one_letter_code
_entity_poly.pdbx_strand_id
1 'polypeptide(L)'
;MSMGKVELDRDLLRVPLAGASTRVDLFINPAVFFDKIDGADPDENDVLGRVRTTQELAQIGADHFETAVIVGDAAYTVKPGFLASPVGPNGTETALDAATWGRLLATLDGLHRAAGG
;
A
#
# COMPACT_ATOMS: atom_id res chain seq x y z
N MET A 1 4.00 9.09 -26.58
CA MET A 1 4.67 9.62 -25.37
C MET A 1 5.15 8.41 -24.57
N SER A 2 6.44 8.27 -24.32
CA SER A 2 6.96 7.19 -23.48
C SER A 2 6.58 7.49 -22.04
N MET A 3 5.75 6.65 -21.44
CA MET A 3 5.60 6.63 -19.99
C MET A 3 6.98 6.30 -19.43
N GLY A 4 7.56 7.15 -18.59
CA GLY A 4 8.85 6.84 -17.96
C GLY A 4 8.73 5.49 -17.25
N LYS A 5 9.82 4.71 -17.22
CA LYS A 5 9.84 3.42 -16.52
C LYS A 5 9.71 3.68 -15.02
N VAL A 6 8.79 2.99 -14.35
CA VAL A 6 8.77 2.91 -12.89
C VAL A 6 9.98 2.11 -12.42
N GLU A 7 10.71 2.64 -11.45
CA GLU A 7 11.88 1.98 -10.88
C GLU A 7 11.57 1.53 -9.46
N LEU A 8 11.98 0.32 -9.11
CA LEU A 8 11.92 -0.20 -7.75
C LEU A 8 13.35 -0.46 -7.29
N ASP A 9 13.74 0.19 -6.19
CA ASP A 9 15.03 0.01 -5.53
C ASP A 9 14.78 -0.41 -4.08
N ARG A 10 14.84 -1.72 -3.83
CA ARG A 10 14.39 -2.35 -2.59
C ARG A 10 12.95 -1.97 -2.28
N ASP A 11 12.77 -1.09 -1.31
CA ASP A 11 11.49 -0.68 -0.75
C ASP A 11 11.13 0.74 -1.22
N LEU A 12 11.93 1.33 -2.11
CA LEU A 12 11.73 2.66 -2.67
C LEU A 12 11.24 2.55 -4.12
N LEU A 13 9.97 2.87 -4.32
CA LEU A 13 9.34 2.95 -5.62
C LEU A 13 9.45 4.38 -6.17
N ARG A 14 10.08 4.54 -7.33
CA ARG A 14 10.23 5.83 -8.01
C ARG A 14 9.29 5.88 -9.20
N VAL A 15 8.29 6.75 -9.10
CA VAL A 15 7.21 6.86 -10.09
C VAL A 15 7.33 8.18 -10.84
N PRO A 16 7.65 8.17 -12.15
CA PRO A 16 7.65 9.40 -12.95
C PRO A 16 6.22 9.93 -13.06
N LEU A 17 6.05 11.25 -12.99
CA LEU A 17 4.72 11.85 -13.07
C LEU A 17 4.33 12.16 -14.53
N ALA A 18 3.13 11.74 -14.92
CA ALA A 18 2.57 12.02 -16.24
C ALA A 18 2.64 13.51 -16.59
N GLY A 19 3.24 13.83 -17.74
CA GLY A 19 3.36 15.20 -18.25
C GLY A 19 4.33 16.10 -17.46
N ALA A 20 5.15 15.55 -16.56
CA ALA A 20 6.15 16.30 -15.81
C ALA A 20 7.54 15.66 -15.93
N SER A 21 8.59 16.46 -15.75
CA SER A 21 9.98 15.98 -15.62
C SER A 21 10.32 15.55 -14.19
N THR A 22 9.33 15.53 -13.30
CA THR A 22 9.47 15.19 -11.89
C THR A 22 8.93 13.79 -11.62
N ARG A 23 9.31 13.24 -10.46
CA ARG A 23 8.87 11.94 -9.96
C ARG A 23 8.42 12.06 -8.52
N VAL A 24 7.68 11.05 -8.05
CA VAL A 24 7.42 10.82 -6.63
C VAL A 24 8.18 9.58 -6.22
N ASP A 25 8.87 9.69 -5.10
CA ASP A 25 9.51 8.56 -4.43
C ASP A 25 8.55 8.09 -3.32
N LEU A 26 8.21 6.80 -3.33
CA LEU A 26 7.28 6.17 -2.40
C LEU A 26 8.02 5.06 -1.66
N PHE A 27 8.04 5.10 -0.33
CA PHE A 27 8.47 3.96 0.47
C PHE A 27 7.32 2.97 0.58
N ILE A 28 7.55 1.70 0.26
CA ILE A 28 6.53 0.66 0.28
C ILE A 28 6.80 -0.33 1.42
N ASN A 29 5.80 -0.56 2.26
CA ASN A 29 5.85 -1.52 3.36
C ASN A 29 4.88 -2.66 3.10
N PRO A 30 5.28 -3.94 3.27
CA PRO A 30 4.34 -5.05 3.26
C PRO A 30 3.19 -4.81 4.23
N ALA A 31 1.97 -5.01 3.75
CA ALA A 31 0.75 -4.74 4.49
C ALA A 31 -0.37 -5.69 4.07
N VAL A 32 -1.42 -5.72 4.88
CA VAL A 32 -2.65 -6.46 4.59
C VAL A 32 -3.86 -5.55 4.75
N PHE A 33 -4.86 -5.75 3.91
CA PHE A 33 -6.19 -5.17 4.07
C PHE A 33 -7.12 -6.22 4.69
N PHE A 34 -7.75 -5.89 5.81
CA PHE A 34 -8.72 -6.76 6.48
C PHE A 34 -10.06 -6.73 5.76
N ASP A 35 -10.38 -7.81 5.04
CA ASP A 35 -11.53 -7.89 4.13
C ASP A 35 -12.80 -8.37 4.84
N LYS A 36 -12.68 -9.41 5.67
CA LYS A 36 -13.77 -9.96 6.48
C LYS A 36 -13.25 -10.59 7.76
N ILE A 37 -14.10 -10.59 8.79
CA ILE A 37 -13.95 -11.46 9.95
C ILE A 37 -14.58 -12.82 9.62
N ASP A 38 -13.89 -13.90 9.98
CA ASP A 38 -14.36 -15.27 9.80
C ASP A 38 -15.13 -15.69 11.05
N GLY A 39 -16.45 -15.86 10.92
CA GLY A 39 -17.33 -16.23 12.03
C GLY A 39 -18.54 -15.31 12.14
N ALA A 40 -19.19 -15.35 13.31
CA ALA A 40 -20.33 -14.49 13.64
C ALA A 40 -19.98 -13.44 14.73
N ASP A 41 -18.73 -13.39 15.16
CA ASP A 41 -18.28 -12.51 16.22
C ASP A 41 -18.18 -11.06 15.74
N PRO A 42 -18.42 -10.08 16.63
CA PRO A 42 -18.18 -8.67 16.33
C PRO A 42 -16.67 -8.41 16.13
N ASP A 43 -16.32 -7.37 15.38
CA ASP A 43 -14.92 -6.95 15.21
C ASP A 43 -14.41 -6.20 16.45
N GLU A 44 -14.06 -6.94 17.50
CA GLU A 44 -13.55 -6.36 18.76
C GLU A 44 -12.19 -5.67 18.61
N ASN A 45 -11.42 -6.02 17.57
CA ASN A 45 -10.10 -5.45 17.31
C ASN A 45 -10.15 -4.16 16.45
N ASP A 46 -11.33 -3.78 15.93
CA ASP A 46 -11.53 -2.60 15.06
C ASP A 46 -10.51 -2.54 13.89
N VAL A 47 -10.27 -3.70 13.26
CA VAL A 47 -9.33 -3.85 12.14
C VAL A 47 -10.05 -4.02 10.80
N LEU A 48 -11.33 -4.40 10.79
CA LEU A 48 -12.08 -4.66 9.58
C LEU A 48 -12.16 -3.42 8.67
N GLY A 49 -11.87 -3.59 7.38
CA GLY A 49 -11.82 -2.50 6.41
C GLY A 49 -10.59 -1.60 6.54
N ARG A 50 -9.60 -1.97 7.36
CA ARG A 50 -8.37 -1.20 7.55
C ARG A 50 -7.17 -1.90 6.95
N VAL A 51 -6.14 -1.10 6.65
CA VAL A 51 -4.81 -1.60 6.29
C VAL A 51 -3.93 -1.61 7.53
N ARG A 52 -3.14 -2.67 7.67
CA ARG A 52 -2.05 -2.76 8.66
C ARG A 52 -0.79 -3.28 8.00
N THR A 53 0.33 -2.64 8.29
CA THR A 53 1.66 -3.13 7.93
C THR A 53 2.01 -4.38 8.71
N THR A 54 2.94 -5.20 8.20
CA THR A 54 3.45 -6.36 8.94
C THR A 54 4.02 -5.98 10.31
N GLN A 55 4.61 -4.78 10.43
CA GLN A 55 5.11 -4.28 11.70
C GLN A 55 3.97 -4.00 12.70
N GLU A 56 2.88 -3.36 12.25
CA GLU A 56 1.70 -3.12 13.10
C GLU A 56 1.02 -4.43 13.50
N LEU A 57 0.95 -5.42 12.60
CA LEU A 57 0.45 -6.77 12.93
C LEU A 57 1.26 -7.41 14.06
N ALA A 58 2.59 -7.34 13.99
CA ALA A 58 3.46 -7.87 15.03
C ALA A 58 3.26 -7.15 16.39
N GLN A 59 2.99 -5.84 16.37
CA GLN A 59 2.75 -5.05 17.59
C GLN A 59 1.46 -5.42 18.29
N ILE A 60 0.43 -5.83 17.55
CA ILE A 60 -0.85 -6.28 18.13
C ILE A 60 -0.87 -7.78 18.45
N GLY A 61 0.26 -8.48 18.30
CA GLY A 61 0.35 -9.92 18.54
C GLY A 61 -0.45 -10.75 17.54
N ALA A 62 -0.59 -10.27 16.30
CA ALA A 62 -1.32 -10.98 15.27
C ALA A 62 -0.47 -12.08 14.63
N ASP A 63 -1.07 -13.25 14.41
CA ASP A 63 -0.49 -14.33 13.63
C ASP A 63 -0.96 -14.20 12.18
N HIS A 64 -0.04 -13.89 11.27
CA HIS A 64 -0.32 -13.77 9.83
C HIS A 64 0.12 -15.02 9.08
N PHE A 65 -0.82 -15.68 8.39
CA PHE A 65 -0.56 -16.80 7.51
C PHE A 65 -1.26 -16.61 6.16
N GLU A 66 -0.49 -16.38 5.10
CA GLU A 66 -0.99 -16.16 3.73
C GLU A 66 -2.10 -15.09 3.65
N THR A 67 -3.36 -15.53 3.50
CA THR A 67 -4.55 -14.67 3.39
C THR A 67 -5.39 -14.68 4.67
N ALA A 68 -4.84 -15.14 5.78
CA ALA A 68 -5.49 -15.20 7.07
C ALA A 68 -4.65 -14.47 8.13
N VAL A 69 -5.31 -13.69 8.98
CA VAL A 69 -4.70 -13.08 10.17
C VAL A 69 -5.54 -13.44 11.37
N ILE A 70 -4.90 -13.92 12.43
CA ILE A 70 -5.53 -14.18 13.72
C ILE A 70 -5.09 -13.09 14.69
N VAL A 71 -6.04 -12.43 15.36
CA VAL A 71 -5.78 -11.42 16.39
C VAL A 71 -6.55 -11.80 17.65
N GLY A 72 -5.84 -12.22 18.69
CA GLY A 72 -6.46 -12.85 19.85
C GLY A 72 -7.19 -14.12 19.43
N ASP A 73 -8.51 -14.15 19.67
CA ASP A 73 -9.36 -15.29 19.30
C ASP A 73 -10.11 -15.10 17.96
N ALA A 74 -9.97 -13.92 17.32
CA ALA A 74 -10.66 -13.59 16.09
C ALA A 74 -9.81 -13.92 14.86
N ALA A 75 -10.41 -14.62 13.89
CA ALA A 75 -9.80 -14.91 12.59
C ALA A 75 -10.34 -13.96 11.52
N TYR A 76 -9.45 -13.46 10.65
CA TYR A 76 -9.77 -12.54 9.59
C TYR A 76 -9.23 -13.05 8.25
N THR A 77 -10.03 -12.95 7.20
CA THR A 77 -9.53 -13.06 5.83
C THR A 77 -8.96 -11.70 5.42
N VAL A 78 -7.74 -11.71 4.92
CA VAL A 78 -7.02 -10.50 4.51
C VAL A 78 -6.54 -10.57 3.06
N LYS A 79 -6.33 -9.40 2.46
CA LYS A 79 -5.71 -9.24 1.14
C LYS A 79 -4.28 -8.72 1.30
N PRO A 80 -3.25 -9.52 0.97
CA PRO A 80 -1.86 -9.05 1.01
C PRO A 80 -1.60 -7.96 -0.02
N GLY A 81 -0.71 -7.02 0.33
CA GLY A 81 -0.33 -5.91 -0.53
C GLY A 81 0.78 -5.07 0.09
N PHE A 82 0.81 -3.80 -0.30
CA PHE A 82 1.78 -2.83 0.20
C PHE A 82 1.10 -1.52 0.56
N LEU A 83 1.55 -0.90 1.66
CA LEU A 83 1.24 0.48 1.99
C LEU A 83 2.36 1.37 1.44
N ALA A 84 2.00 2.35 0.61
CA ALA A 84 2.95 3.28 0.01
C ALA A 84 2.85 4.65 0.69
N SER A 85 3.96 5.12 1.26
CA SER A 85 4.09 6.46 1.86
C SER A 85 5.00 7.34 1.00
N PRO A 86 4.58 8.56 0.61
CA PRO A 86 5.45 9.47 -0.13
C PRO A 86 6.61 9.94 0.74
N VAL A 87 7.81 9.97 0.18
CA VAL A 87 9.02 10.39 0.88
C VAL A 87 9.76 11.50 0.12
N GLY A 88 10.37 12.41 0.88
CA GLY A 88 11.26 13.43 0.35
C GLY A 88 12.67 12.90 0.03
N PRO A 89 13.57 13.75 -0.48
CA PRO A 89 14.94 13.37 -0.86
C PRO A 89 15.79 12.80 0.29
N ASN A 90 15.42 13.10 1.53
CA ASN A 90 16.06 12.62 2.75
C ASN A 90 15.36 11.38 3.35
N GLY A 91 14.39 10.80 2.65
CA GLY A 91 13.63 9.63 3.11
C GLY A 91 12.57 9.94 4.17
N THR A 92 12.32 11.21 4.49
CA THR A 92 11.25 11.58 5.45
C THR A 92 9.89 11.55 4.75
N GLU A 93 8.86 11.03 5.42
CA GLU A 93 7.50 11.05 4.90
C GLU A 93 7.04 12.49 4.61
N THR A 94 6.37 12.66 3.48
CA THR A 94 5.92 13.97 3.00
C THR A 94 4.49 13.88 2.46
N ALA A 95 3.74 14.97 2.62
CA ALA A 95 2.42 15.06 2.03
C ALA A 95 2.52 15.42 0.55
N LEU A 96 1.74 14.73 -0.29
CA LEU A 96 1.57 15.13 -1.69
C LEU A 96 0.45 16.17 -1.77
N ASP A 97 0.67 17.22 -2.57
CA ASP A 97 -0.42 18.12 -2.93
C ASP A 97 -1.41 17.44 -3.89
N ALA A 98 -2.60 18.03 -4.02
CA ALA A 98 -3.68 17.47 -4.84
C ALA A 98 -3.30 17.32 -6.33
N ALA A 99 -2.48 18.23 -6.86
CA ALA A 99 -2.07 18.19 -8.26
C ALA A 99 -1.09 17.04 -8.52
N THR A 100 -0.13 16.86 -7.62
CA THR A 100 0.86 15.78 -7.64
C THR A 100 0.18 14.43 -7.47
N TRP A 101 -0.77 14.34 -6.54
CA TRP A 101 -1.60 13.14 -6.38
C TRP A 101 -2.38 12.79 -7.65
N GLY A 102 -3.03 13.77 -8.28
CA GLY A 102 -3.76 13.54 -9.53
C GLY A 102 -2.86 13.02 -10.66
N ARG A 103 -1.64 13.54 -10.79
CA ARG A 103 -0.65 13.06 -11.78
C ARG A 103 -0.13 11.67 -11.46
N LEU A 104 0.07 11.35 -10.18
CA LEU A 104 0.46 10.01 -9.75
C LEU A 104 -0.63 9.00 -10.13
N LEU A 105 -1.90 9.28 -9.82
CA LEU A 105 -3.01 8.41 -10.19
C LEU A 105 -3.12 8.21 -11.69
N ALA A 106 -3.00 9.28 -12.50
CA ALA A 106 -2.99 9.16 -13.95
C ALA A 106 -1.83 8.27 -14.45
N THR A 107 -0.68 8.32 -13.76
CA THR A 107 0.46 7.47 -14.08
C THR A 107 0.15 6.01 -13.73
N LEU A 108 -0.35 5.72 -12.54
CA LEU A 108 -0.68 4.35 -12.12
C LEU A 108 -1.76 3.72 -13.00
N ASP A 109 -2.79 4.49 -13.39
CA ASP A 109 -3.84 4.05 -14.31
C ASP A 109 -3.28 3.69 -15.70
N GLY A 110 -2.39 4.51 -16.26
CA GLY A 110 -1.75 4.20 -17.54
C GLY A 110 -0.86 2.95 -17.47
N LEU A 111 -0.15 2.73 -16.36
CA LEU A 111 0.64 1.52 -16.14
C LEU A 111 -0.24 0.27 -16.03
N HIS A 112 -1.36 0.36 -15.30
CA HIS A 112 -2.32 -0.74 -15.18
C HIS A 112 -2.86 -1.16 -16.54
N ARG A 113 -3.25 -0.19 -17.39
CA ARG A 113 -3.71 -0.48 -18.76
C ARG A 113 -2.61 -1.10 -19.63
N ALA A 114 -1.36 -0.67 -19.48
CA ALA A 114 -0.24 -1.22 -20.25
C ALA A 114 0.15 -2.64 -19.83
N ALA A 115 -0.07 -3.02 -18.57
CA ALA A 115 0.25 -4.34 -18.04
C ALA A 115 -0.85 -5.39 -18.28
N GLY A 116 -2.09 -4.96 -18.54
CA GLY A 116 -3.24 -5.84 -18.79
C GLY A 116 -3.52 -6.16 -20.27
N GLY A 117 -2.55 -5.93 -21.16
CA GLY A 117 -2.62 -6.23 -22.60
C GLY A 117 -1.75 -7.40 -23.02
#